data_AF-A0A1Q6UMV4-F1
#
_entry.id   AF-A0A1Q6UMV4-F1
#
_cell.length_a   1.000
_cell.length_b   1.000
_cell.length_c   1.000
_cell.angle_alpha   90.00
_cell.angle_beta   90.00
_cell.angle_gamma   90.00
#
_symmetry.space_group_name_H-M   'P 1'
#
loop_
_entity.id
_entity.type
_entity.pdbx_description
1 polymer ?
#
loop_
_entity_poly.entity_id
_entity_poly.type
_entity_poly.pdbx_seq_one_letter_code
_entity_poly.pdbx_strand_id
1 'polypeptide(L)'
;MACQLIFTSSPVSLTTGRTGFSTVARTSDMPEKLAAAVERCSVYEIPSGAVYSHRILGVGTQKWHLLSRIRDAGTDYTNRNNFIAHHIVLSESEAASMRANAAEILGGWSGWLDSWDGVPRFVGGPEGIGEIRNSRSLPAREWESVFGDAGKAALLGPAPAKVRARASDAGGLLKLYSESLQLFTDPARSWEISFTTHFNASENPRDFLWRASDSDEFSGGVDLVSRKCPPAPDGRAAEYARTGEMNNREKFNLKVSGPDLGRRKFKVVDAPKRASAAAWKPMIAASCAVAAAGVAAVFAFFGTGGETDVGGVALEAPAASNTAPSAPRSGGSGMTLSEARDAVRGEIERCEFQRAVALWDGSEHAKNDPSYRKKILSDIGYRADSLMDFSSRVFSLPSASQEDYSKAIENVFKARRALDVPGVPRLDERMKTWKSLNEKIRK
;
A
#
# COMPACT_ATOMS: atom_id res chain seq x y z
N MET A 1 26.51 2.37 -13.52
CA MET A 1 27.14 2.53 -12.21
C MET A 1 26.07 3.01 -11.24
N ALA A 2 26.14 2.57 -9.98
CA ALA A 2 25.23 3.04 -8.94
C ALA A 2 25.28 4.57 -8.87
N CYS A 3 24.12 5.21 -8.81
CA CYS A 3 24.00 6.66 -8.71
C CYS A 3 23.61 7.04 -7.28
N GLN A 4 23.88 8.27 -6.87
CA GLN A 4 23.39 8.85 -5.63
C GLN A 4 22.76 10.22 -5.85
N LEU A 5 21.83 10.61 -4.98
CA LEU A 5 21.18 11.91 -4.95
C LEU A 5 20.97 12.35 -3.50
N ILE A 6 21.31 13.60 -3.21
CA ILE A 6 21.18 14.22 -1.90
C ILE A 6 20.23 15.41 -2.03
N PHE A 7 19.17 15.39 -1.22
CA PHE A 7 18.10 16.35 -1.22
C PHE A 7 17.91 16.94 0.18
N THR A 8 17.86 18.26 0.30
CA THR A 8 17.73 18.99 1.57
C THR A 8 17.28 20.42 1.27
N SER A 9 16.87 21.19 2.30
CA SER A 9 16.69 22.63 2.15
C SER A 9 18.03 23.32 1.93
N SER A 10 18.14 24.17 0.90
CA SER A 10 19.35 24.92 0.57
C SER A 10 19.02 26.26 -0.12
N PRO A 11 19.80 27.33 0.09
CA PRO A 11 19.60 28.61 -0.58
C PRO A 11 19.87 28.55 -2.09
N VAL A 12 20.67 27.57 -2.52
CA VAL A 12 21.01 27.31 -3.92
C VAL A 12 20.82 25.82 -4.17
N SER A 13 20.23 25.47 -5.31
CA SER A 13 20.08 24.09 -5.75
C SER A 13 20.99 23.76 -6.92
N LEU A 14 21.16 22.47 -7.21
CA LEU A 14 21.94 22.02 -8.36
C LEU A 14 21.29 22.44 -9.70
N THR A 15 19.96 22.49 -9.76
CA THR A 15 19.21 23.10 -10.86
C THR A 15 19.13 24.60 -10.64
N THR A 16 19.42 25.42 -11.64
CA THR A 16 19.34 26.88 -11.49
C THR A 16 17.92 27.36 -11.20
N GLY A 17 17.79 28.34 -10.30
CA GLY A 17 16.52 29.02 -10.01
C GLY A 17 15.57 28.32 -9.03
N ARG A 18 15.94 27.18 -8.43
CA ARG A 18 15.19 26.59 -7.30
C ARG A 18 15.87 26.96 -5.97
N THR A 19 15.04 27.11 -4.93
CA THR A 19 15.48 27.38 -3.54
C THR A 19 14.61 26.57 -2.59
N GLY A 20 15.09 26.37 -1.36
CA GLY A 20 14.45 25.49 -0.39
C GLY A 20 14.77 24.02 -0.65
N PHE A 21 13.81 23.14 -0.36
CA PHE A 21 13.96 21.68 -0.54
C PHE A 21 14.21 21.32 -2.01
N SER A 22 15.43 20.86 -2.29
CA SER A 22 15.91 20.62 -3.64
C SER A 22 17.10 19.66 -3.66
N THR A 23 17.43 19.12 -4.83
CA THR A 23 18.67 18.39 -5.02
C THR A 23 19.87 19.32 -4.88
N VAL A 24 20.71 19.05 -3.89
CA VAL A 24 21.99 19.75 -3.68
C VAL A 24 23.16 18.98 -4.29
N ALA A 25 23.06 17.65 -4.39
CA ALA A 25 24.06 16.86 -5.09
C ALA A 25 23.47 15.63 -5.74
N ARG A 26 24.02 15.23 -6.89
CA ARG A 26 23.71 13.96 -7.53
C ARG A 26 24.86 13.49 -8.40
N THR A 27 24.88 12.21 -8.76
CA THR A 27 25.80 11.72 -9.79
C THR A 27 25.48 12.33 -11.15
N SER A 28 26.50 12.77 -11.89
CA SER A 28 26.34 13.53 -13.14
C SER A 28 25.66 12.74 -14.25
N ASP A 29 25.86 11.43 -14.28
CA ASP A 29 25.29 10.50 -15.26
C ASP A 29 23.84 10.09 -14.94
N MET A 30 23.31 10.45 -13.76
CA MET A 30 21.92 10.19 -13.41
C MET A 30 20.97 10.89 -14.40
N PRO A 31 20.06 10.16 -15.08
CA PRO A 31 19.09 10.78 -16.00
C PRO A 31 18.14 11.73 -15.28
N GLU A 32 17.83 12.88 -15.89
CA GLU A 32 16.94 13.90 -15.29
C GLU A 32 15.56 13.36 -14.89
N LYS A 33 14.97 12.46 -15.70
CA LYS A 33 13.69 11.81 -15.38
C LYS A 33 13.79 10.92 -14.14
N LEU A 34 14.94 10.28 -13.93
CA LEU A 34 15.20 9.46 -12.75
C LEU A 34 15.43 10.36 -11.53
N ALA A 35 16.26 11.40 -11.66
CA ALA A 35 16.47 12.38 -10.59
C ALA A 35 15.14 12.98 -10.11
N ALA A 36 14.29 13.43 -11.03
CA ALA A 36 12.96 13.96 -10.69
C ALA A 36 12.04 12.92 -10.03
N ALA A 37 12.17 11.63 -10.37
CA ALA A 37 11.41 10.56 -9.72
C ALA A 37 11.91 10.28 -8.30
N VAL A 38 13.22 10.34 -8.09
CA VAL A 38 13.85 10.18 -6.78
C VAL A 38 13.53 11.37 -5.87
N GLU A 39 13.59 12.61 -6.37
CA GLU A 39 13.19 13.82 -5.61
C GLU A 39 11.77 13.72 -5.04
N ARG A 40 10.82 13.12 -5.77
CA ARG A 40 9.44 12.93 -5.28
C ARG A 40 9.35 11.94 -4.10
N CYS A 41 10.37 11.14 -3.87
CA CYS A 41 10.45 10.21 -2.76
C CYS A 41 11.08 10.85 -1.50
N SER A 42 11.61 12.08 -1.61
CA SER A 42 12.25 12.81 -0.52
C SER A 42 11.21 13.44 0.41
N VAL A 43 10.52 12.60 1.20
CA VAL A 43 9.48 13.02 2.15
C VAL A 43 9.87 12.62 3.57
N TYR A 44 9.74 13.56 4.50
CA TYR A 44 10.00 13.36 5.92
C TYR A 44 8.96 14.09 6.76
N GLU A 45 8.14 13.33 7.49
CA GLU A 45 6.99 13.87 8.25
C GLU A 45 7.05 13.50 9.74
N ILE A 46 8.11 12.83 10.18
CA ILE A 46 8.28 12.47 11.58
C ILE A 46 9.08 13.53 12.33
N PRO A 47 8.85 13.72 13.65
CA PRO A 47 9.57 14.75 14.41
C PRO A 47 11.07 14.50 14.54
N SER A 48 11.50 13.24 14.61
CA SER A 48 12.91 12.86 14.77
C SER A 48 13.16 11.40 14.41
N GLY A 49 14.43 11.05 14.19
CA GLY A 49 14.89 9.70 13.84
C GLY A 49 15.20 9.54 12.35
N ALA A 50 15.68 8.37 11.96
CA ALA A 50 16.02 8.06 10.58
C ALA A 50 15.03 7.05 9.99
N VAL A 51 14.53 7.35 8.80
CA VAL A 51 13.69 6.46 8.00
C VAL A 51 14.55 5.83 6.92
N TYR A 52 14.54 4.51 6.85
CA TYR A 52 15.22 3.73 5.84
C TYR A 52 14.19 3.06 4.96
N SER A 53 14.40 3.09 3.65
CA SER A 53 13.48 2.43 2.73
C SER A 53 14.17 1.89 1.50
N HIS A 54 13.59 0.81 0.97
CA HIS A 54 13.88 0.25 -0.34
C HIS A 54 12.61 0.32 -1.19
N ARG A 55 12.67 1.04 -2.31
CA ARG A 55 11.58 1.20 -3.28
C ARG A 55 12.00 0.68 -4.65
N ILE A 56 11.00 0.30 -5.44
CA ILE A 56 11.19 -0.07 -6.84
C ILE A 56 10.52 0.99 -7.70
N LEU A 57 11.29 1.67 -8.54
CA LEU A 57 10.81 2.71 -9.44
C LEU A 57 10.80 2.24 -10.88
N GLY A 58 9.69 2.44 -11.58
CA GLY A 58 9.63 2.33 -13.04
C GLY A 58 9.86 3.71 -13.67
N VAL A 59 10.98 3.88 -14.37
CA VAL A 59 11.30 5.13 -15.07
C VAL A 59 11.64 4.81 -16.53
N GLY A 60 10.76 5.21 -17.44
CA GLY A 60 10.84 4.79 -18.85
C GLY A 60 10.61 3.29 -18.96
N THR A 61 11.50 2.59 -19.65
CA THR A 61 11.47 1.13 -19.81
C THR A 61 12.31 0.39 -18.76
N GLN A 62 12.93 1.13 -17.83
CA GLN A 62 13.87 0.57 -16.86
C GLN A 62 13.26 0.55 -15.45
N LYS A 63 13.59 -0.53 -14.73
CA LYS A 63 13.33 -0.71 -13.31
C LYS A 63 14.57 -0.32 -12.53
N TRP A 64 14.36 0.45 -11.47
CA TRP A 64 15.40 0.96 -10.59
C TRP A 64 15.08 0.61 -9.14
N HIS A 65 16.11 0.22 -8.39
CA HIS A 65 16.04 0.02 -6.95
C HIS A 65 16.55 1.29 -6.27
N LEU A 66 15.70 1.89 -5.44
CA LEU A 66 15.99 3.09 -4.69
C LEU A 66 16.16 2.73 -3.21
N LEU A 67 17.36 2.91 -2.68
CA LEU A 67 17.64 2.83 -1.25
C LEU A 67 17.70 4.26 -0.71
N SER A 68 16.94 4.54 0.34
CA SER A 68 16.85 5.89 0.91
C SER A 68 17.11 5.85 2.40
N ARG A 69 17.89 6.81 2.88
CA ARG A 69 17.93 7.20 4.29
C ARG A 69 17.53 8.66 4.39
N ILE A 70 16.47 8.93 5.15
CA ILE A 70 15.93 10.27 5.36
C ILE A 70 15.88 10.55 6.85
N ARG A 71 16.39 11.70 7.28
CA ARG A 71 16.41 12.07 8.70
C ARG A 71 16.35 13.57 8.89
N ASP A 72 15.95 13.96 10.09
CA ASP A 72 16.11 15.34 10.58
C ASP A 72 17.57 15.80 10.43
N ALA A 73 17.71 17.04 9.95
CA ALA A 73 18.97 17.73 9.71
C ALA A 73 18.99 19.10 10.39
N GLY A 74 18.25 19.27 11.49
CA GLY A 74 18.17 20.51 12.26
C GLY A 74 17.38 21.61 11.56
N THR A 75 17.91 22.83 11.57
CA THR A 75 17.27 24.00 10.96
C THR A 75 17.93 24.41 9.66
N ASP A 76 17.15 24.85 8.69
CA ASP A 76 17.66 25.37 7.41
C ASP A 76 18.15 26.83 7.50
N TYR A 77 18.65 27.35 6.38
CA TYR A 77 19.14 28.72 6.23
C TYR A 77 18.07 29.81 6.46
N THR A 78 16.80 29.43 6.57
CA THR A 78 15.67 30.31 6.89
C THR A 78 15.13 30.09 8.31
N ASN A 79 15.85 29.33 9.14
CA ASN A 79 15.48 28.98 10.51
C ASN A 79 14.16 28.17 10.61
N ARG A 80 13.89 27.30 9.61
CA ARG A 80 12.78 26.33 9.62
C ARG A 80 13.32 24.91 9.76
N ASN A 81 12.47 23.95 10.14
CA ASN A 81 12.86 22.54 10.22
C ASN A 81 13.39 22.04 8.87
N ASN A 82 14.49 21.30 8.91
CA ASN A 82 15.18 20.74 7.77
C ASN A 82 15.31 19.23 7.91
N PHE A 83 15.33 18.54 6.77
CA PHE A 83 15.69 17.14 6.71
C PHE A 83 16.63 16.92 5.53
N ILE A 84 17.46 15.89 5.65
CA ILE A 84 18.28 15.40 4.57
C ILE A 84 17.75 14.05 4.10
N ALA A 85 17.54 13.92 2.80
CA ALA A 85 17.26 12.67 2.13
C ALA A 85 18.46 12.29 1.27
N HIS A 86 19.14 11.21 1.64
CA HIS A 86 20.24 10.65 0.86
C HIS A 86 19.72 9.36 0.20
N HIS A 87 19.79 9.34 -1.12
CA HIS A 87 19.30 8.28 -1.98
C HIS A 87 20.45 7.62 -2.74
N ILE A 88 20.43 6.30 -2.80
CA ILE A 88 21.26 5.46 -3.66
C ILE A 88 20.33 4.77 -4.66
N VAL A 89 20.70 4.80 -5.94
CA VAL A 89 19.91 4.24 -7.02
C VAL A 89 20.73 3.21 -7.78
N LEU A 90 20.15 2.02 -7.93
CA LEU A 90 20.74 0.88 -8.61
C LEU A 90 19.83 0.47 -9.76
N SER A 91 20.41 0.20 -10.93
CA SER A 91 19.68 -0.53 -11.97
C SER A 91 19.38 -1.97 -11.51
N GLU A 92 18.44 -2.64 -12.18
CA GLU A 92 18.09 -4.02 -11.87
C GLU A 92 19.31 -4.98 -11.96
N SER A 93 20.18 -4.80 -12.96
CA SER A 93 21.41 -5.60 -13.09
C SER A 93 22.43 -5.32 -11.98
N GLU A 94 22.55 -4.07 -11.53
CA GLU A 94 23.44 -3.70 -10.44
C GLU A 94 22.94 -4.25 -9.10
N ALA A 95 21.64 -4.13 -8.83
CA ALA A 95 21.01 -4.71 -7.65
C ALA A 95 21.22 -6.24 -7.60
N ALA A 96 21.00 -6.95 -8.70
CA ALA A 96 21.24 -8.39 -8.81
C ALA A 96 22.72 -8.78 -8.61
N SER A 97 23.65 -7.87 -8.89
CA SER A 97 25.10 -8.07 -8.71
C SER A 97 25.58 -7.84 -7.27
N MET A 98 24.74 -7.26 -6.40
CA MET A 98 25.12 -6.95 -5.02
C MET A 98 25.33 -8.20 -4.18
N ARG A 99 26.36 -8.16 -3.33
CA ARG A 99 26.69 -9.23 -2.36
C ARG A 99 25.87 -9.16 -1.07
N ALA A 100 25.06 -8.13 -0.93
CA ALA A 100 24.21 -7.88 0.22
C ALA A 100 22.78 -7.60 -0.22
N ASN A 101 21.81 -7.94 0.64
CA ASN A 101 20.42 -7.55 0.44
C ASN A 101 20.23 -6.05 0.75
N ALA A 102 19.09 -5.49 0.32
CA ALA A 102 18.80 -4.06 0.48
C ALA A 102 18.85 -3.58 1.95
N ALA A 103 18.44 -4.41 2.92
CA ALA A 103 18.43 -4.04 4.33
C ALA A 103 19.85 -3.96 4.93
N GLU A 104 20.75 -4.87 4.53
CA GLU A 104 22.17 -4.86 4.91
C GLU A 104 22.90 -3.64 4.34
N ILE A 105 22.61 -3.26 3.10
CA ILE A 105 23.18 -2.05 2.51
C ILE A 105 22.69 -0.80 3.25
N LEU A 106 21.38 -0.70 3.50
CA LEU A 106 20.78 0.43 4.22
C LEU A 106 21.37 0.58 5.63
N GLY A 107 21.57 -0.53 6.36
CA GLY A 107 22.10 -0.52 7.72
C GLY A 107 23.64 -0.46 7.81
N GLY A 108 24.35 -0.95 6.79
CA GLY A 108 25.80 -1.16 6.82
C GLY A 108 26.64 -0.14 6.05
N TRP A 109 26.06 0.61 5.10
CA TRP A 109 26.81 1.62 4.37
C TRP A 109 27.08 2.84 5.26
N SER A 110 28.35 3.24 5.39
CA SER A 110 28.76 4.38 6.23
C SER A 110 28.74 5.72 5.50
N GLY A 111 28.51 5.74 4.19
CA GLY A 111 28.50 6.97 3.38
C GLY A 111 27.24 7.83 3.52
N TRP A 112 26.28 7.43 4.35
CA TRP A 112 25.07 8.22 4.59
C TRP A 112 25.41 9.57 5.22
N LEU A 113 24.70 10.62 4.80
CA LEU A 113 24.91 11.97 5.29
C LEU A 113 23.88 12.33 6.35
N ASP A 114 24.31 13.11 7.34
CA ASP A 114 23.46 13.65 8.41
C ASP A 114 23.14 15.14 8.22
N SER A 115 23.97 15.85 7.48
CA SER A 115 23.78 17.25 7.08
C SER A 115 24.45 17.50 5.72
N TRP A 116 24.25 18.69 5.16
CA TRP A 116 24.93 19.15 3.96
C TRP A 116 25.30 20.63 4.10
N ASP A 117 26.61 20.90 4.13
CA ASP A 117 27.16 22.25 4.38
C ASP A 117 27.94 22.81 3.17
N GLY A 118 27.71 22.25 1.97
CA GLY A 118 28.45 22.59 0.75
C GLY A 118 27.62 23.33 -0.30
N VAL A 119 28.30 23.90 -1.29
CA VAL A 119 27.64 24.37 -2.52
C VAL A 119 27.08 23.19 -3.32
N PRO A 120 25.96 23.36 -4.05
CA PRO A 120 25.44 22.30 -4.88
C PRO A 120 26.45 21.85 -5.93
N ARG A 121 26.60 20.53 -6.10
CA ARG A 121 27.61 19.96 -6.99
C ARG A 121 27.25 18.57 -7.49
N PHE A 122 27.82 18.18 -8.63
CA PHE A 122 27.85 16.78 -9.02
C PHE A 122 28.84 16.02 -8.15
N VAL A 123 28.50 14.78 -7.81
CA VAL A 123 29.32 13.87 -6.99
C VAL A 123 29.57 12.56 -7.75
N GLY A 124 30.50 11.74 -7.28
CA GLY A 124 30.72 10.39 -7.80
C GLY A 124 29.55 9.44 -7.49
N GLY A 125 29.69 8.17 -7.85
CA GLY A 125 28.80 7.12 -7.36
C GLY A 125 29.02 6.85 -5.85
N PRO A 126 28.12 6.09 -5.21
CA PRO A 126 28.26 5.71 -3.80
C PRO A 126 29.39 4.70 -3.63
N GLU A 127 30.55 5.17 -3.12
CA GLU A 127 31.75 4.36 -2.93
C GLU A 127 31.54 3.24 -1.90
N GLY A 128 32.20 2.09 -2.11
CA GLY A 128 32.18 0.96 -1.19
C GLY A 128 30.87 0.16 -1.11
N ILE A 129 29.79 0.60 -1.78
CA ILE A 129 28.48 -0.07 -1.66
C ILE A 129 28.51 -1.53 -2.12
N GLY A 130 29.28 -1.85 -3.17
CA GLY A 130 29.42 -3.21 -3.69
C GLY A 130 30.31 -4.12 -2.83
N GLU A 131 31.01 -3.56 -1.85
CA GLU A 131 31.87 -4.30 -0.92
C GLU A 131 31.10 -4.80 0.30
N ILE A 132 29.92 -4.21 0.57
CA ILE A 132 29.02 -4.63 1.64
C ILE A 132 28.58 -6.07 1.39
N ARG A 133 28.65 -6.88 2.44
CA ARG A 133 28.22 -8.28 2.46
C ARG A 133 27.11 -8.43 3.46
N ASN A 134 26.26 -9.44 3.25
CA ASN A 134 25.33 -9.87 4.29
C ASN A 134 26.12 -10.24 5.55
N SER A 135 25.95 -9.44 6.60
CA SER A 135 26.50 -9.73 7.93
C SER A 135 25.62 -10.73 8.68
N ARG A 136 24.32 -10.76 8.35
CA ARG A 136 23.36 -11.73 8.88
C ARG A 136 23.19 -12.92 7.94
N SER A 137 23.13 -14.10 8.54
CA SER A 137 22.83 -15.36 7.87
C SER A 137 21.71 -16.06 8.61
N LEU A 138 21.13 -17.09 7.99
CA LEU A 138 20.26 -18.00 8.71
C LEU A 138 21.11 -19.00 9.54
N PRO A 139 20.61 -19.54 10.66
CA PRO A 139 19.32 -19.28 11.31
C PRO A 139 19.05 -17.81 11.67
N ALA A 140 17.79 -17.39 11.65
CA ALA A 140 17.34 -16.03 11.93
C ALA A 140 17.46 -15.67 13.42
N ARG A 141 18.69 -15.37 13.86
CA ARG A 141 19.05 -15.15 15.26
C ARG A 141 18.49 -13.86 15.84
N GLU A 142 18.32 -12.80 15.06
CA GLU A 142 17.67 -11.58 15.53
C GLU A 142 16.19 -11.83 15.82
N TRP A 143 15.50 -12.56 14.94
CA TRP A 143 14.11 -12.97 15.17
C TRP A 143 13.96 -13.83 16.43
N GLU A 144 14.87 -14.77 16.63
CA GLU A 144 14.92 -15.57 17.85
C GLU A 144 15.20 -14.71 19.09
N SER A 145 16.16 -13.79 19.03
CA SER A 145 16.50 -12.92 20.16
C SER A 145 15.37 -11.96 20.54
N VAL A 146 14.60 -11.46 19.58
CA VAL A 146 13.53 -10.47 19.82
C VAL A 146 12.20 -11.14 20.17
N PHE A 147 11.86 -12.24 19.49
CA PHE A 147 10.55 -12.88 19.58
C PHE A 147 10.57 -14.34 20.06
N GLY A 148 11.74 -14.91 20.35
CA GLY A 148 11.89 -16.25 20.91
C GLY A 148 11.79 -17.41 19.91
N ASP A 149 11.64 -17.14 18.61
CA ASP A 149 11.62 -18.19 17.57
C ASP A 149 12.13 -17.63 16.23
N ALA A 150 13.23 -18.18 15.71
CA ALA A 150 13.80 -17.82 14.40
C ALA A 150 12.79 -18.04 13.25
N GLY A 151 11.87 -19.01 13.38
CA GLY A 151 10.82 -19.30 12.40
C GLY A 151 9.91 -18.12 12.07
N LYS A 152 9.83 -17.14 12.98
CA LYS A 152 9.02 -15.92 12.82
C LYS A 152 9.56 -15.00 11.73
N ALA A 153 10.80 -15.16 11.29
CA ALA A 153 11.31 -14.45 10.11
C ALA A 153 10.45 -14.67 8.87
N ALA A 154 9.78 -15.82 8.77
CA ALA A 154 8.87 -16.15 7.68
C ALA A 154 7.53 -15.38 7.71
N LEU A 155 7.24 -14.63 8.78
CA LEU A 155 6.12 -13.68 8.81
C LEU A 155 6.32 -12.54 7.79
N LEU A 156 7.58 -12.22 7.46
CA LEU A 156 7.94 -11.30 6.39
C LEU A 156 8.32 -12.10 5.13
N GLY A 157 7.28 -12.60 4.45
CA GLY A 157 7.42 -13.32 3.19
C GLY A 157 7.17 -12.43 1.96
N PRO A 158 6.85 -13.03 0.79
CA PRO A 158 6.53 -12.29 -0.44
C PRO A 158 5.15 -11.61 -0.43
N ALA A 159 4.46 -11.59 0.72
CA ALA A 159 3.15 -10.96 0.87
C ALA A 159 3.27 -9.62 1.60
N PRO A 160 2.29 -8.70 1.43
CA PRO A 160 2.28 -7.45 2.17
C PRO A 160 2.30 -7.68 3.68
N ALA A 161 3.20 -6.99 4.38
CA ALA A 161 3.35 -7.09 5.82
C ALA A 161 3.26 -5.72 6.49
N LYS A 162 2.65 -5.70 7.66
CA LYS A 162 2.57 -4.54 8.55
C LYS A 162 3.35 -4.85 9.83
N VAL A 163 4.24 -3.94 10.19
CA VAL A 163 5.05 -4.02 11.39
C VAL A 163 4.81 -2.79 12.25
N ARG A 164 4.50 -2.96 13.53
CA ARG A 164 4.50 -1.83 14.46
C ARG A 164 5.92 -1.59 14.97
N ALA A 165 6.47 -0.40 14.73
CA ALA A 165 7.81 -0.02 15.16
C ALA A 165 7.94 1.51 15.26
N ARG A 166 8.75 1.99 16.21
CA ARG A 166 9.10 3.41 16.32
C ARG A 166 10.20 3.77 15.33
N ALA A 167 10.33 5.06 15.02
CA ALA A 167 11.46 5.56 14.23
C ALA A 167 12.83 5.23 14.88
N SER A 168 12.90 5.18 16.21
CA SER A 168 14.09 4.77 16.96
C SER A 168 14.46 3.29 16.75
N ASP A 169 13.50 2.46 16.35
CA ASP A 169 13.70 1.02 16.18
C ASP A 169 14.25 0.66 14.79
N ALA A 170 14.45 1.65 13.91
CA ALA A 170 14.81 1.43 12.50
C ALA A 170 16.04 0.52 12.32
N GLY A 171 17.08 0.70 13.14
CA GLY A 171 18.28 -0.15 13.10
C GLY A 171 18.00 -1.61 13.50
N GLY A 172 17.15 -1.84 14.50
CA GLY A 172 16.70 -3.17 14.90
C GLY A 172 15.83 -3.82 13.82
N LEU A 173 14.93 -3.03 13.23
CA LEU A 173 14.03 -3.47 12.18
C LEU A 173 14.78 -3.86 10.89
N LEU A 174 15.83 -3.12 10.51
CA LEU A 174 16.67 -3.49 9.37
C LEU A 174 17.37 -4.85 9.56
N LYS A 175 17.76 -5.20 10.80
CA LYS A 175 18.34 -6.52 11.10
C LYS A 175 17.30 -7.64 10.90
N LEU A 176 16.07 -7.43 11.37
CA LEU A 176 14.97 -8.37 11.16
C LEU A 176 14.63 -8.51 9.67
N TYR A 177 14.56 -7.39 8.94
CA TYR A 177 14.35 -7.37 7.49
C TYR A 177 15.47 -8.10 6.76
N SER A 178 16.74 -7.90 7.15
CA SER A 178 17.87 -8.62 6.55
C SER A 178 17.69 -10.13 6.66
N GLU A 179 17.41 -10.65 7.86
CA GLU A 179 17.22 -12.09 8.07
C GLU A 179 16.02 -12.65 7.29
N SER A 180 14.90 -11.92 7.23
CA SER A 180 13.75 -12.32 6.42
C SER A 180 14.05 -12.31 4.92
N LEU A 181 14.86 -11.37 4.43
CA LEU A 181 15.30 -11.32 3.04
C LEU A 181 16.22 -12.51 2.66
N GLN A 182 16.89 -13.15 3.62
CA GLN A 182 17.66 -14.38 3.39
C GLN A 182 16.79 -15.60 3.08
N LEU A 183 15.48 -15.54 3.38
CA LEU A 183 14.55 -16.64 3.07
C LEU A 183 14.26 -16.75 1.56
N PHE A 184 14.61 -15.73 0.78
CA PHE A 184 14.56 -15.77 -0.67
C PHE A 184 15.83 -16.44 -1.20
N THR A 185 15.72 -17.72 -1.52
CA THR A 185 16.85 -18.56 -1.96
C THR A 185 17.54 -18.05 -3.22
N ASP A 186 16.82 -17.32 -4.07
CA ASP A 186 17.38 -16.53 -5.16
C ASP A 186 17.61 -15.08 -4.66
N PRO A 187 18.86 -14.64 -4.51
CA PRO A 187 19.17 -13.29 -4.04
C PRO A 187 18.52 -12.19 -4.87
N ALA A 188 18.32 -12.39 -6.18
CA ALA A 188 17.67 -11.40 -7.02
C ALA A 188 16.20 -11.17 -6.62
N ARG A 189 15.51 -12.19 -6.10
CA ARG A 189 14.13 -12.06 -5.61
C ARG A 189 14.03 -11.30 -4.30
N SER A 190 15.09 -11.28 -3.47
CA SER A 190 15.11 -10.44 -2.28
C SER A 190 15.02 -8.95 -2.62
N TRP A 191 15.58 -8.55 -3.77
CA TRP A 191 15.47 -7.18 -4.29
C TRP A 191 14.10 -6.86 -4.88
N GLU A 192 13.18 -7.82 -5.03
CA GLU A 192 11.79 -7.54 -5.41
C GLU A 192 10.94 -7.09 -4.21
N ILE A 193 11.46 -7.21 -2.99
CA ILE A 193 10.75 -6.88 -1.77
C ILE A 193 11.06 -5.43 -1.39
N SER A 194 10.10 -4.53 -1.68
CA SER A 194 10.17 -3.14 -1.22
C SER A 194 9.71 -3.01 0.23
N PHE A 195 10.36 -2.12 0.99
CA PHE A 195 10.03 -1.91 2.39
C PHE A 195 10.35 -0.50 2.89
N THR A 196 9.73 -0.12 4.01
CA THR A 196 10.11 1.08 4.78
C THR A 196 10.14 0.77 6.29
N THR A 197 11.05 1.41 7.02
CA THR A 197 11.11 1.36 8.49
C THR A 197 10.14 2.32 9.16
N HIS A 198 9.58 3.28 8.41
CA HIS A 198 8.50 4.15 8.86
C HIS A 198 7.66 4.61 7.66
N PHE A 199 6.36 4.38 7.70
CA PHE A 199 5.42 4.70 6.64
C PHE A 199 4.66 5.98 7.01
N ASN A 200 4.81 6.99 6.16
CA ASN A 200 4.16 8.29 6.31
C ASN A 200 2.79 8.32 5.61
N ALA A 201 1.88 9.18 6.08
CA ALA A 201 0.52 9.26 5.55
C ALA A 201 0.45 9.77 4.10
N SER A 202 1.44 10.55 3.66
CA SER A 202 1.53 11.06 2.28
C SER A 202 2.13 10.07 1.29
N GLU A 203 2.73 8.97 1.75
CA GLU A 203 3.32 7.96 0.89
C GLU A 203 2.25 7.04 0.28
N ASN A 204 2.54 6.47 -0.89
CA ASN A 204 1.67 5.48 -1.52
C ASN A 204 1.91 4.09 -0.91
N PRO A 205 0.88 3.46 -0.30
CA PRO A 205 1.00 2.11 0.27
C PRO A 205 1.51 1.05 -0.70
N ARG A 206 1.30 1.24 -2.00
CA ARG A 206 1.70 0.27 -3.05
C ARG A 206 3.20 0.27 -3.34
N ASP A 207 3.92 1.31 -2.91
CA ASP A 207 5.36 1.41 -3.12
C ASP A 207 6.13 0.42 -2.22
N PHE A 208 5.48 -0.10 -1.18
CA PHE A 208 6.09 -0.93 -0.14
C PHE A 208 5.31 -2.22 0.09
N LEU A 209 6.00 -3.35 -0.02
CA LEU A 209 5.47 -4.63 0.40
C LEU A 209 5.46 -4.74 1.93
N TRP A 210 6.57 -4.39 2.58
CA TRP A 210 6.66 -4.36 4.04
C TRP A 210 6.65 -2.93 4.55
N ARG A 211 5.72 -2.63 5.45
CA ARG A 211 5.55 -1.28 5.99
C ARG A 211 5.64 -1.33 7.50
N ALA A 212 6.43 -0.43 8.06
CA ALA A 212 6.45 -0.20 9.48
C ALA A 212 5.89 1.17 9.84
N SER A 213 5.22 1.29 10.99
CA SER A 213 4.75 2.58 11.52
C SER A 213 4.51 2.47 13.02
N ASP A 214 4.51 3.60 13.74
CA ASP A 214 4.12 3.67 15.15
C ASP A 214 2.62 3.98 15.29
N SER A 215 1.80 3.30 14.49
CA SER A 215 0.35 3.42 14.52
C SER A 215 -0.28 2.12 14.99
N ASP A 216 -1.36 2.21 15.77
CA ASP A 216 -2.14 1.05 16.17
C ASP A 216 -2.79 0.33 14.97
N GLU A 217 -2.89 0.94 13.79
CA GLU A 217 -3.32 0.25 12.55
C GLU A 217 -2.35 -0.84 12.07
N PHE A 218 -1.15 -0.84 12.62
CA PHE A 218 -0.11 -1.85 12.41
C PHE A 218 -0.07 -2.85 13.56
N SER A 219 -0.92 -2.69 14.58
CA SER A 219 -1.15 -3.68 15.63
C SER A 219 -1.87 -4.92 15.06
N GLY A 220 -1.51 -6.10 15.55
CA GLY A 220 -2.01 -7.40 15.06
C GLY A 220 -1.04 -8.15 14.13
N GLY A 221 -0.02 -7.48 13.60
CA GLY A 221 1.11 -8.09 12.91
C GLY A 221 2.32 -8.28 13.82
N VAL A 222 3.51 -8.09 13.27
CA VAL A 222 4.76 -8.05 14.03
C VAL A 222 4.83 -6.72 14.77
N ASP A 223 4.99 -6.73 16.09
CA ASP A 223 5.04 -5.54 16.93
C ASP A 223 6.36 -5.51 17.71
N LEU A 224 7.30 -4.68 17.26
CA LEU A 224 8.60 -4.49 17.91
C LEU A 224 8.47 -3.70 19.22
N VAL A 225 7.45 -2.84 19.33
CA VAL A 225 7.22 -1.98 20.49
C VAL A 225 6.82 -2.82 21.70
N SER A 226 5.87 -3.75 21.51
CA SER A 226 5.43 -4.65 22.57
C SER A 226 6.18 -5.99 22.58
N ARG A 227 7.08 -6.22 21.60
CA ARG A 227 7.77 -7.50 21.34
C ARG A 227 6.82 -8.68 21.21
N LYS A 228 5.70 -8.45 20.54
CA LYS A 228 4.68 -9.46 20.26
C LYS A 228 4.59 -9.68 18.76
N CYS A 229 4.30 -10.90 18.36
CA CYS A 229 4.01 -11.22 16.98
C CYS A 229 3.17 -12.51 16.93
N PRO A 230 2.52 -12.79 15.79
CA PRO A 230 1.89 -14.09 15.56
C PRO A 230 2.87 -15.26 15.75
N PRO A 231 2.35 -16.49 15.96
CA PRO A 231 3.18 -17.68 15.88
C PRO A 231 3.84 -17.77 14.51
N ALA A 232 5.00 -18.44 14.44
CA ALA A 232 5.68 -18.70 13.18
C ALA A 232 4.74 -19.47 12.24
N PRO A 233 4.68 -19.12 10.94
CA PRO A 233 3.88 -19.86 9.97
C PRO A 233 4.29 -21.33 9.91
N ASP A 234 3.31 -22.22 9.73
CA ASP A 234 3.58 -23.62 9.42
C ASP A 234 4.04 -23.71 7.97
N GLY A 235 5.34 -23.91 7.75
CA GLY A 235 5.85 -24.00 6.41
C GLY A 235 7.36 -24.05 6.32
N ARG A 236 7.80 -24.33 5.10
CA ARG A 236 9.21 -24.57 4.81
C ARG A 236 10.09 -23.34 5.03
N ALA A 237 9.57 -22.13 4.79
CA ALA A 237 10.28 -20.88 5.06
C ALA A 237 10.57 -20.70 6.55
N ALA A 238 9.65 -21.05 7.45
CA ALA A 238 9.87 -20.97 8.89
C ALA A 238 10.88 -22.01 9.36
N GLU A 239 10.85 -23.23 8.80
CA GLU A 239 11.86 -24.24 9.09
C GLU A 239 13.26 -23.80 8.60
N TYR A 240 13.36 -23.27 7.38
CA TYR A 240 14.61 -22.74 6.85
C TYR A 240 15.13 -21.56 7.69
N ALA A 241 14.23 -20.71 8.20
CA ALA A 241 14.61 -19.64 9.11
C ALA A 241 15.20 -20.17 10.43
N ARG A 242 14.71 -21.31 10.94
CA ARG A 242 15.23 -21.93 12.18
C ARG A 242 16.53 -22.68 11.99
N THR A 243 16.70 -23.38 10.88
CA THR A 243 17.85 -24.27 10.67
C THR A 243 18.97 -23.62 9.87
N GLY A 244 18.64 -22.68 8.97
CA GLY A 244 19.55 -22.18 7.94
C GLY A 244 19.94 -23.25 6.91
N GLU A 245 19.30 -24.42 6.94
CA GLU A 245 19.60 -25.52 6.03
C GLU A 245 18.59 -25.57 4.90
N MET A 246 19.05 -25.40 3.67
CA MET A 246 18.22 -25.62 2.47
C MET A 246 18.06 -27.12 2.19
N ASN A 247 16.87 -27.53 1.78
CA ASN A 247 16.67 -28.88 1.22
C ASN A 247 17.22 -28.95 -0.22
N ASN A 248 17.33 -30.16 -0.78
CA ASN A 248 17.85 -30.33 -2.15
C ASN A 248 17.02 -29.55 -3.19
N ARG A 249 15.71 -29.40 -2.99
CA ARG A 249 14.84 -28.63 -3.90
C ARG A 249 15.22 -27.15 -3.94
N GLU A 250 15.44 -26.55 -2.78
CA GLU A 250 15.87 -25.15 -2.61
C GLU A 250 17.29 -24.94 -3.13
N LYS A 251 18.21 -25.85 -2.79
CA LYS A 251 19.61 -25.82 -3.25
C LYS A 251 19.75 -25.80 -4.76
N PHE A 252 18.91 -26.58 -5.46
CA PHE A 252 18.96 -26.70 -6.92
C PHE A 252 17.92 -25.81 -7.63
N ASN A 253 17.22 -24.93 -6.90
CA ASN A 253 16.14 -24.08 -7.42
C ASN A 253 15.16 -24.84 -8.33
N LEU A 254 14.86 -26.09 -7.95
CA LEU A 254 14.07 -27.00 -8.78
C LEU A 254 12.62 -26.53 -8.78
N LYS A 255 12.17 -25.97 -9.92
CA LYS A 255 10.75 -25.69 -10.16
C LYS A 255 10.00 -27.02 -10.10
N VAL A 256 9.08 -27.13 -9.16
CA VAL A 256 8.14 -28.25 -9.13
C VAL A 256 7.21 -28.08 -10.33
N SER A 257 7.24 -29.02 -11.28
CA SER A 257 6.03 -29.35 -12.02
C SER A 257 4.98 -29.67 -10.96
N GLY A 258 3.93 -28.85 -10.87
CA GLY A 258 2.78 -29.17 -10.01
C GLY A 258 2.28 -30.60 -10.24
N PRO A 259 1.46 -31.17 -9.35
CA PRO A 259 1.03 -32.55 -9.48
C PRO A 259 0.52 -32.82 -10.90
N ASP A 260 1.08 -33.85 -11.55
CA ASP A 260 0.63 -34.32 -12.86
C ASP A 260 -0.81 -34.83 -12.70
N LEU A 261 -1.77 -33.91 -12.89
CA LEU A 261 -3.16 -34.27 -13.14
C LEU A 261 -3.20 -34.85 -14.54
N GLY A 262 -2.85 -36.14 -14.61
CA GLY A 262 -2.61 -36.89 -15.83
C GLY A 262 -3.59 -36.49 -16.93
N ARG A 263 -3.03 -36.19 -18.11
CA ARG A 263 -3.79 -35.85 -19.31
C ARG A 263 -4.96 -36.82 -19.48
N ARG A 264 -6.18 -36.39 -19.13
CA ARG A 264 -7.40 -37.03 -19.61
C ARG A 264 -7.40 -36.85 -21.12
N LYS A 265 -6.95 -37.87 -21.84
CA LYS A 265 -7.14 -37.99 -23.28
C LYS A 265 -8.64 -38.06 -23.53
N PHE A 266 -9.26 -36.95 -23.89
CA PHE A 266 -10.59 -36.98 -24.45
C PHE A 266 -10.49 -37.60 -25.84
N LYS A 267 -11.09 -38.78 -26.00
CA LYS A 267 -11.29 -39.40 -27.30
C LYS A 267 -12.38 -38.58 -27.98
N VAL A 268 -11.98 -37.66 -28.86
CA VAL A 268 -12.92 -36.90 -29.69
C VAL A 268 -13.58 -37.92 -30.62
N VAL A 269 -14.87 -38.15 -30.40
CA VAL A 269 -15.74 -38.81 -31.37
C VAL A 269 -16.35 -37.67 -32.18
N ASP A 270 -16.07 -37.64 -33.49
CA ASP A 270 -16.63 -36.65 -34.40
C ASP A 270 -18.16 -36.71 -34.39
N ALA A 271 -18.79 -35.55 -34.20
CA ALA A 271 -20.24 -35.42 -34.30
C ALA A 271 -20.67 -35.43 -35.78
N PRO A 272 -21.72 -36.19 -36.16
CA PRO A 272 -22.25 -36.14 -37.51
C PRO A 272 -22.97 -34.83 -37.78
N LYS A 273 -22.89 -34.38 -39.05
CA LYS A 273 -23.44 -33.13 -39.57
C LYS A 273 -24.94 -32.99 -39.32
N ARG A 274 -25.35 -31.74 -39.04
CA ARG A 274 -26.72 -31.25 -38.89
C ARG A 274 -27.65 -31.74 -40.00
N ALA A 275 -28.83 -32.23 -39.60
CA ALA A 275 -30.05 -32.21 -40.39
C ALA A 275 -31.08 -31.27 -39.73
N SER A 276 -32.06 -30.88 -40.55
CA SER A 276 -32.93 -29.71 -40.47
C SER A 276 -34.04 -29.73 -39.41
N ALA A 277 -34.71 -28.57 -39.32
CA ALA A 277 -35.72 -28.12 -38.39
C ALA A 277 -37.02 -28.98 -38.27
N ALA A 278 -37.72 -28.69 -37.17
CA ALA A 278 -39.12 -28.98 -36.83
C ALA A 278 -39.40 -30.31 -36.09
N ALA A 279 -39.48 -30.23 -34.75
CA ALA A 279 -40.55 -30.86 -33.95
C ALA A 279 -40.44 -30.46 -32.45
N TRP A 280 -41.42 -29.67 -32.01
CA TRP A 280 -42.12 -29.74 -30.71
C TRP A 280 -41.43 -29.32 -29.38
N LYS A 281 -42.00 -28.24 -28.79
CA LYS A 281 -42.24 -28.05 -27.34
C LYS A 281 -43.33 -29.07 -26.89
N PRO A 282 -43.58 -29.37 -25.58
CA PRO A 282 -43.14 -28.68 -24.35
C PRO A 282 -42.70 -29.61 -23.19
N MET A 283 -41.64 -29.28 -22.45
CA MET A 283 -41.52 -29.69 -21.04
C MET A 283 -40.43 -28.91 -20.28
N ILE A 284 -40.67 -27.65 -19.94
CA ILE A 284 -40.00 -27.01 -18.80
C ILE A 284 -41.03 -26.12 -18.09
N ALA A 285 -41.90 -26.76 -17.32
CA ALA A 285 -42.66 -26.15 -16.25
C ALA A 285 -42.29 -26.94 -14.98
N ALA A 286 -41.14 -26.61 -14.38
CA ALA A 286 -40.77 -26.94 -12.99
C ALA A 286 -39.30 -26.54 -12.71
N SER A 287 -38.96 -25.25 -12.76
CA SER A 287 -37.80 -24.72 -12.00
C SER A 287 -37.69 -23.18 -11.97
N CYS A 288 -38.82 -22.46 -11.79
CA CYS A 288 -38.79 -20.99 -11.61
C CYS A 288 -39.59 -20.51 -10.39
N ALA A 289 -39.80 -21.35 -9.36
CA ALA A 289 -40.64 -21.00 -8.22
C ALA A 289 -39.95 -20.96 -6.85
N VAL A 290 -38.60 -20.98 -6.76
CA VAL A 290 -37.90 -20.91 -5.45
C VAL A 290 -36.89 -19.77 -5.33
N ALA A 291 -36.52 -19.06 -6.40
CA ALA A 291 -35.52 -17.97 -6.31
C ALA A 291 -36.10 -16.54 -6.32
N ALA A 292 -37.42 -16.37 -6.29
CA ALA A 292 -38.08 -15.05 -6.35
C ALA A 292 -38.77 -14.62 -5.03
N ALA A 293 -38.65 -15.39 -3.94
CA ALA A 293 -39.26 -15.05 -2.64
C ALA A 293 -38.25 -14.49 -1.60
N GLY A 294 -36.96 -14.42 -1.91
CA GLY A 294 -35.93 -14.03 -0.94
C GLY A 294 -35.52 -12.56 -0.93
N VAL A 295 -35.94 -11.75 -1.91
CA VAL A 295 -35.42 -10.37 -2.09
C VAL A 295 -36.50 -9.29 -1.85
N ALA A 296 -37.76 -9.67 -1.62
CA ALA A 296 -38.83 -8.73 -1.30
C ALA A 296 -38.99 -8.43 0.21
N ALA A 297 -38.21 -9.08 1.10
CA ALA A 297 -38.40 -8.99 2.56
C ALA A 297 -37.43 -8.04 3.30
N VAL A 298 -36.50 -7.37 2.62
CA VAL A 298 -35.47 -6.51 3.29
C VAL A 298 -35.70 -5.01 3.08
N PHE A 299 -36.72 -4.59 2.31
CA PHE A 299 -37.05 -3.16 2.11
C PHE A 299 -38.30 -2.67 2.88
N ALA A 300 -38.83 -3.46 3.83
CA ALA A 300 -40.01 -3.07 4.63
C ALA A 300 -39.71 -2.63 6.07
N PHE A 301 -38.45 -2.50 6.47
CA PHE A 301 -38.07 -2.00 7.79
C PHE A 301 -36.98 -0.94 7.63
N PHE A 302 -37.37 0.31 7.38
CA PHE A 302 -36.77 1.54 7.93
C PHE A 302 -37.39 2.77 7.22
N GLY A 303 -38.41 3.34 7.87
CA GLY A 303 -38.63 4.80 7.94
C GLY A 303 -39.49 5.48 6.88
N THR A 304 -40.75 5.75 7.24
CA THR A 304 -41.34 7.09 7.08
C THR A 304 -42.25 7.37 8.27
N GLY A 305 -41.92 8.43 9.02
CA GLY A 305 -42.69 8.90 10.16
C GLY A 305 -43.97 9.64 9.76
N GLY A 306 -44.87 9.75 10.74
CA GLY A 306 -46.06 10.58 10.74
C GLY A 306 -46.58 10.67 12.18
N GLU A 307 -46.83 11.89 12.63
CA GLU A 307 -47.23 12.32 13.98
C GLU A 307 -48.37 11.53 14.63
N THR A 308 -48.34 11.41 15.96
CA THR A 308 -49.40 11.95 16.84
C THR A 308 -48.99 11.93 18.31
N ASP A 309 -49.49 12.95 19.00
CA ASP A 309 -49.30 13.35 20.39
C ASP A 309 -49.96 12.40 21.40
N VAL A 310 -49.71 12.66 22.70
CA VAL A 310 -50.46 12.32 23.93
C VAL A 310 -49.63 11.57 24.99
N GLY A 311 -49.41 12.27 26.12
CA GLY A 311 -49.60 11.70 27.46
C GLY A 311 -48.33 11.41 28.27
N GLY A 312 -47.92 12.37 29.08
CA GLY A 312 -46.82 12.20 30.03
C GLY A 312 -47.17 11.37 31.26
N VAL A 313 -46.14 10.84 31.91
CA VAL A 313 -46.06 10.68 33.37
C VAL A 313 -44.60 10.86 33.78
N ALA A 314 -44.38 11.76 34.73
CA ALA A 314 -43.11 12.09 35.34
C ALA A 314 -42.62 10.97 36.27
N LEU A 315 -41.30 10.78 36.36
CA LEU A 315 -40.67 10.33 37.59
C LEU A 315 -39.24 10.89 37.70
N GLU A 316 -39.03 11.56 38.83
CA GLU A 316 -37.87 12.33 39.23
C GLU A 316 -36.61 11.48 39.41
N ALA A 317 -35.46 12.07 39.08
CA ALA A 317 -34.16 11.68 39.59
C ALA A 317 -33.82 12.54 40.81
N PRO A 318 -33.04 12.06 41.80
CA PRO A 318 -32.46 12.93 42.81
C PRO A 318 -31.10 13.50 42.36
N ALA A 319 -30.98 14.82 42.59
CA ALA A 319 -29.80 15.68 42.56
C ALA A 319 -28.74 15.24 43.63
N ALA A 320 -27.50 15.70 43.75
CA ALA A 320 -26.64 16.73 43.15
C ALA A 320 -25.19 16.47 43.64
N SER A 321 -24.18 17.00 42.95
CA SER A 321 -23.17 17.87 43.63
C SER A 321 -22.43 18.72 42.59
N ASN A 322 -22.43 20.03 42.86
CA ASN A 322 -21.78 21.09 42.10
C ASN A 322 -20.38 21.36 42.66
N THR A 323 -19.39 21.57 41.77
CA THR A 323 -18.33 22.57 41.98
C THR A 323 -17.78 23.04 40.62
N ALA A 324 -17.96 24.32 40.31
CA ALA A 324 -17.40 25.07 39.17
C ALA A 324 -16.11 25.81 39.65
N PRO A 325 -15.27 26.51 38.82
CA PRO A 325 -15.63 27.20 37.57
C PRO A 325 -14.57 27.29 36.44
N SER A 326 -15.04 27.35 35.18
CA SER A 326 -14.59 28.37 34.19
C SER A 326 -15.41 28.23 32.91
N ALA A 327 -16.05 29.32 32.48
CA ALA A 327 -16.84 29.38 31.25
C ALA A 327 -15.97 29.15 29.99
N PRO A 328 -16.55 28.60 28.92
CA PRO A 328 -16.33 29.21 27.62
C PRO A 328 -17.63 29.45 26.84
N ARG A 329 -17.75 30.71 26.47
CA ARG A 329 -18.33 31.31 25.27
C ARG A 329 -18.98 30.37 24.25
N SER A 330 -20.18 30.75 23.85
CA SER A 330 -20.85 30.40 22.60
C SER A 330 -19.93 30.57 21.38
N GLY A 331 -19.79 29.52 20.56
CA GLY A 331 -19.19 29.58 19.23
C GLY A 331 -19.21 28.19 18.58
N GLY A 332 -19.95 28.04 17.47
CA GLY A 332 -20.04 26.78 16.73
C GLY A 332 -18.67 26.38 16.17
N SER A 333 -18.24 25.15 16.47
CA SER A 333 -17.01 24.59 15.90
C SER A 333 -17.33 23.89 14.60
N GLY A 334 -17.16 24.57 13.46
CA GLY A 334 -17.05 23.90 12.17
C GLY A 334 -15.80 23.02 12.12
N MET A 335 -15.85 21.89 11.42
CA MET A 335 -14.67 21.05 11.19
C MET A 335 -13.56 21.88 10.54
N THR A 336 -12.32 21.67 10.99
CA THR A 336 -11.15 22.26 10.35
C THR A 336 -11.01 21.76 8.91
N LEU A 337 -10.25 22.49 8.07
CA LEU A 337 -10.03 22.09 6.68
C LEU A 337 -9.39 20.70 6.57
N SER A 338 -8.48 20.34 7.49
CA SER A 338 -7.84 19.02 7.49
C SER A 338 -8.86 17.93 7.83
N GLU A 339 -9.64 18.11 8.90
CA GLU A 339 -10.66 17.15 9.32
C GLU A 339 -11.72 16.93 8.24
N ALA A 340 -12.16 18.00 7.57
CA ALA A 340 -13.09 17.90 6.45
C ALA A 340 -12.48 17.09 5.29
N ARG A 341 -11.22 17.35 4.94
CA ARG A 341 -10.51 16.63 3.87
C ARG A 341 -10.29 15.15 4.18
N ASP A 342 -9.98 14.83 5.43
CA ASP A 342 -9.76 13.46 5.89
C ASP A 342 -11.07 12.68 5.98
N ALA A 343 -12.15 13.33 6.43
CA ALA A 343 -13.49 12.75 6.40
C ALA A 343 -13.96 12.41 4.97
N VAL A 344 -13.73 13.32 4.00
CA VAL A 344 -14.00 13.05 2.58
C VAL A 344 -13.22 11.84 2.08
N ARG A 345 -11.92 11.73 2.41
CA ARG A 345 -11.08 10.60 2.00
C ARG A 345 -11.60 9.28 2.57
N GLY A 346 -11.97 9.26 3.85
CA GLY A 346 -12.53 8.09 4.50
C GLY A 346 -13.82 7.59 3.82
N GLU A 347 -14.70 8.49 3.38
CA GLU A 347 -15.90 8.11 2.63
C GLU A 347 -15.56 7.51 1.24
N ILE A 348 -14.55 8.04 0.53
CA ILE A 348 -14.10 7.46 -0.75
C ILE A 348 -13.53 6.04 -0.55
N GLU A 349 -12.76 5.82 0.52
CA GLU A 349 -12.19 4.50 0.84
C GLU A 349 -13.27 3.46 1.15
N ARG A 350 -14.30 3.87 1.90
CA ARG A 350 -15.52 3.08 2.17
C ARG A 350 -16.42 2.89 0.94
N CYS A 351 -16.08 3.51 -0.19
CA CYS A 351 -16.85 3.51 -1.44
C CYS A 351 -18.22 4.19 -1.31
N GLU A 352 -18.32 5.19 -0.43
CA GLU A 352 -19.50 6.04 -0.16
C GLU A 352 -19.35 7.39 -0.88
N PHE A 353 -19.31 7.32 -2.22
CA PHE A 353 -18.85 8.43 -3.08
C PHE A 353 -19.77 9.66 -3.05
N GLN A 354 -21.09 9.45 -2.98
CA GLN A 354 -22.07 10.53 -2.87
C GLN A 354 -21.93 11.26 -1.53
N ARG A 355 -21.68 10.52 -0.45
CA ARG A 355 -21.43 11.11 0.88
C ARG A 355 -20.13 11.90 0.90
N ALA A 356 -19.09 11.40 0.24
CA ALA A 356 -17.81 12.11 0.11
C ALA A 356 -17.97 13.49 -0.57
N VAL A 357 -18.73 13.55 -1.67
CA VAL A 357 -19.01 14.81 -2.37
C VAL A 357 -19.90 15.73 -1.52
N ALA A 358 -20.97 15.18 -0.91
CA ALA A 358 -21.88 15.97 -0.07
C ALA A 358 -21.18 16.56 1.17
N LEU A 359 -20.26 15.81 1.79
CA LEU A 359 -19.49 16.26 2.93
C LEU A 359 -18.59 17.45 2.55
N TRP A 360 -17.94 17.39 1.39
CA TRP A 360 -17.17 18.52 0.89
C TRP A 360 -18.08 19.70 0.54
N ASP A 361 -19.09 19.50 -0.29
CA ASP A 361 -19.97 20.56 -0.81
C ASP A 361 -20.77 21.26 0.31
N GLY A 362 -21.05 20.55 1.42
CA GLY A 362 -21.68 21.10 2.61
C GLY A 362 -20.73 21.80 3.58
N SER A 363 -19.41 21.73 3.37
CA SER A 363 -18.42 22.38 4.22
C SER A 363 -18.27 23.87 3.91
N GLU A 364 -17.93 24.67 4.92
CA GLU A 364 -17.62 26.10 4.74
C GLU A 364 -16.41 26.33 3.81
N HIS A 365 -15.56 25.31 3.66
CA HIS A 365 -14.34 25.34 2.88
C HIS A 365 -14.55 25.17 1.38
N ALA A 366 -15.66 24.56 0.95
CA ALA A 366 -15.92 24.30 -0.48
C ALA A 366 -16.01 25.58 -1.32
N LYS A 367 -16.49 26.68 -0.73
CA LYS A 367 -16.55 28.00 -1.38
C LYS A 367 -15.16 28.58 -1.68
N ASN A 368 -14.19 28.28 -0.81
CA ASN A 368 -12.85 28.85 -0.87
C ASN A 368 -11.86 27.96 -1.65
N ASP A 369 -12.16 26.67 -1.86
CA ASP A 369 -11.30 25.73 -2.57
C ASP A 369 -12.07 24.85 -3.58
N PRO A 370 -12.53 25.44 -4.71
CA PRO A 370 -13.18 24.69 -5.78
C PRO A 370 -12.22 23.71 -6.49
N SER A 371 -10.91 23.87 -6.33
CA SER A 371 -9.89 22.99 -6.91
C SER A 371 -9.91 21.61 -6.23
N TYR A 372 -10.16 21.58 -4.92
CA TYR A 372 -10.23 20.34 -4.15
C TYR A 372 -11.47 19.50 -4.52
N ARG A 373 -12.60 20.13 -4.88
CA ARG A 373 -13.76 19.41 -5.42
C ARG A 373 -13.41 18.63 -6.69
N LYS A 374 -12.61 19.21 -7.60
CA LYS A 374 -12.12 18.52 -8.80
C LYS A 374 -11.17 17.37 -8.47
N LYS A 375 -10.36 17.54 -7.41
CA LYS A 375 -9.51 16.48 -6.88
C LYS A 375 -10.34 15.31 -6.36
N ILE A 376 -11.40 15.56 -5.58
CA ILE A 376 -12.32 14.54 -5.08
C ILE A 376 -12.93 13.72 -6.23
N LEU A 377 -13.40 14.38 -7.29
CA LEU A 377 -13.95 13.69 -8.47
C LEU A 377 -12.90 12.83 -9.19
N SER A 378 -11.65 13.30 -9.26
CA SER A 378 -10.53 12.52 -9.77
C SER A 378 -10.24 11.30 -8.90
N ASP A 379 -10.21 11.46 -7.57
CA ASP A 379 -9.96 10.41 -6.60
C ASP A 379 -11.06 9.32 -6.63
N ILE A 380 -12.33 9.72 -6.77
CA ILE A 380 -13.47 8.81 -7.01
C ILE A 380 -13.26 8.01 -8.31
N GLY A 381 -12.84 8.68 -9.38
CA GLY A 381 -12.51 8.04 -10.65
C GLY A 381 -11.39 7.00 -10.53
N TYR A 382 -10.30 7.34 -9.84
CA TYR A 382 -9.20 6.40 -9.59
C TYR A 382 -9.63 5.21 -8.72
N ARG A 383 -10.52 5.45 -7.76
CA ARG A 383 -11.09 4.36 -6.95
C ARG A 383 -11.91 3.41 -7.81
N ALA A 384 -12.72 3.93 -8.75
CA ALA A 384 -13.47 3.12 -9.70
C ALA A 384 -12.55 2.24 -10.56
N ASP A 385 -11.46 2.80 -11.09
CA ASP A 385 -10.47 2.07 -11.89
C ASP A 385 -9.85 0.93 -11.08
N SER A 386 -9.41 1.22 -9.84
CA SER A 386 -8.82 0.20 -8.98
C SER A 386 -9.77 -0.95 -8.63
N LEU A 387 -11.07 -0.68 -8.48
CA LEU A 387 -12.08 -1.70 -8.24
C LEU A 387 -12.29 -2.56 -9.49
N MET A 388 -12.40 -1.95 -10.67
CA MET A 388 -12.54 -2.64 -11.95
C MET A 388 -11.31 -3.47 -12.31
N ASP A 389 -10.10 -2.99 -12.03
CA ASP A 389 -8.84 -3.71 -12.29
C ASP A 389 -8.69 -4.96 -11.41
N PHE A 390 -9.16 -4.90 -10.17
CA PHE A 390 -9.26 -6.09 -9.33
C PHE A 390 -10.21 -7.11 -9.95
N SER A 391 -11.43 -6.69 -10.30
CA SER A 391 -12.44 -7.59 -10.85
C SER A 391 -12.02 -8.17 -12.20
N SER A 392 -11.38 -7.39 -13.06
CA SER A 392 -10.85 -7.84 -14.36
C SER A 392 -9.84 -8.98 -14.20
N ARG A 393 -8.93 -8.86 -13.22
CA ARG A 393 -7.94 -9.89 -12.90
C ARG A 393 -8.62 -11.15 -12.40
N VAL A 394 -9.53 -11.03 -11.43
CA VAL A 394 -10.25 -12.18 -10.88
C VAL A 394 -11.05 -12.92 -11.95
N PHE A 395 -11.80 -12.20 -12.81
CA PHE A 395 -12.57 -12.82 -13.89
C PHE A 395 -11.71 -13.47 -14.98
N SER A 396 -10.40 -13.18 -15.02
CA SER A 396 -9.47 -13.79 -15.98
C SER A 396 -8.74 -15.01 -15.42
N LEU A 397 -8.89 -15.31 -14.12
CA LEU A 397 -8.26 -16.46 -13.47
C LEU A 397 -9.15 -17.71 -13.62
N PRO A 398 -8.63 -18.82 -14.21
CA PRO A 398 -9.40 -20.07 -14.37
C PRO A 398 -9.78 -20.76 -13.06
N SER A 399 -9.10 -20.41 -11.96
CA SER A 399 -9.22 -21.05 -10.64
C SER A 399 -9.32 -20.01 -9.52
N ALA A 400 -10.03 -18.90 -9.76
CA ALA A 400 -10.33 -17.93 -8.70
C ALA A 400 -11.14 -18.60 -7.58
N SER A 401 -10.86 -18.23 -6.33
CA SER A 401 -11.69 -18.68 -5.20
C SER A 401 -13.10 -18.12 -5.33
N GLN A 402 -14.09 -18.81 -4.75
CA GLN A 402 -15.47 -18.32 -4.73
C GLN A 402 -15.57 -16.98 -3.99
N GLU A 403 -14.78 -16.78 -2.94
CA GLU A 403 -14.70 -15.54 -2.18
C GLU A 403 -14.17 -14.38 -3.04
N ASP A 404 -13.08 -14.60 -3.78
CA ASP A 404 -12.52 -13.59 -4.69
C ASP A 404 -13.50 -13.21 -5.79
N TYR A 405 -14.23 -14.20 -6.33
CA TYR A 405 -15.23 -13.98 -7.37
C TYR A 405 -16.42 -13.16 -6.85
N SER A 406 -16.94 -13.48 -5.66
CA SER A 406 -17.97 -12.68 -4.98
C SER A 406 -17.52 -11.24 -4.73
N LYS A 407 -16.29 -11.05 -4.27
CA LYS A 407 -15.69 -9.72 -4.05
C LYS A 407 -15.48 -8.96 -5.36
N ALA A 408 -15.12 -9.65 -6.44
CA ALA A 408 -14.99 -9.06 -7.77
C ALA A 408 -16.34 -8.55 -8.30
N ILE A 409 -17.43 -9.30 -8.10
CA ILE A 409 -18.79 -8.85 -8.44
C ILE A 409 -19.16 -7.60 -7.63
N GLU A 410 -18.95 -7.63 -6.31
CA GLU A 410 -19.25 -6.50 -5.43
C GLU A 410 -18.49 -5.24 -5.86
N ASN A 411 -17.21 -5.38 -6.21
CA ASN A 411 -16.37 -4.29 -6.68
C ASN A 411 -16.85 -3.69 -8.01
N VAL A 412 -17.42 -4.49 -8.93
CA VAL A 412 -18.03 -3.98 -10.16
C VAL A 412 -19.25 -3.11 -9.84
N PHE A 413 -20.07 -3.47 -8.86
CA PHE A 413 -21.19 -2.63 -8.43
C PHE A 413 -20.73 -1.37 -7.70
N LYS A 414 -19.71 -1.46 -6.83
CA LYS A 414 -19.11 -0.28 -6.19
C LYS A 414 -18.51 0.68 -7.23
N ALA A 415 -17.81 0.17 -8.24
CA ALA A 415 -17.31 0.98 -9.34
C ALA A 415 -18.45 1.68 -10.09
N ARG A 416 -19.61 1.02 -10.30
CA ARG A 416 -20.78 1.68 -10.89
C ARG A 416 -21.23 2.90 -10.08
N ARG A 417 -21.35 2.76 -8.76
CA ARG A 417 -21.75 3.85 -7.86
C ARG A 417 -20.79 5.04 -7.92
N ALA A 418 -19.49 4.80 -8.13
CA ALA A 418 -18.50 5.84 -8.36
C ALA A 418 -18.73 6.57 -9.70
N LEU A 419 -18.98 5.83 -10.77
CA LEU A 419 -19.22 6.39 -12.11
C LEU A 419 -20.57 7.12 -12.22
N ASP A 420 -21.51 6.84 -11.32
CA ASP A 420 -22.78 7.59 -11.22
C ASP A 420 -22.63 8.95 -10.54
N VAL A 421 -21.45 9.27 -9.96
CA VAL A 421 -21.18 10.60 -9.41
C VAL A 421 -20.98 11.62 -10.55
N PRO A 422 -21.77 12.70 -10.62
CA PRO A 422 -21.64 13.70 -11.67
C PRO A 422 -20.27 14.39 -11.67
N GLY A 423 -19.65 14.49 -12.84
CA GLY A 423 -18.38 15.20 -13.03
C GLY A 423 -17.12 14.35 -12.82
N VAL A 424 -17.25 13.04 -12.57
CA VAL A 424 -16.11 12.12 -12.59
C VAL A 424 -15.44 12.16 -13.98
N PRO A 425 -14.12 12.39 -14.07
CA PRO A 425 -13.44 12.52 -15.36
C PRO A 425 -13.43 11.20 -16.14
N ARG A 426 -13.17 11.25 -17.46
CA ARG A 426 -13.02 10.05 -18.32
C ARG A 426 -14.17 9.04 -18.23
N LEU A 427 -15.40 9.53 -17.99
CA LEU A 427 -16.57 8.70 -17.72
C LEU A 427 -16.85 7.70 -18.85
N ASP A 428 -16.77 8.11 -20.10
CA ASP A 428 -17.07 7.25 -21.25
C ASP A 428 -16.14 6.04 -21.36
N GLU A 429 -14.85 6.23 -21.11
CA GLU A 429 -13.84 5.16 -21.11
C GLU A 429 -14.11 4.18 -19.96
N ARG A 430 -14.33 4.71 -18.75
CA ARG A 430 -14.60 3.90 -17.56
C ARG A 430 -15.91 3.12 -17.69
N MET A 431 -16.94 3.72 -18.30
CA MET A 431 -18.21 3.06 -18.57
C MET A 431 -18.11 1.92 -19.58
N LYS A 432 -17.21 2.02 -20.59
CA LYS A 432 -16.92 0.90 -21.50
C LYS A 432 -16.30 -0.28 -20.74
N THR A 433 -15.29 -0.01 -19.91
CA THR A 433 -14.64 -1.03 -19.07
C THR A 433 -15.64 -1.69 -18.12
N TRP A 434 -16.45 -0.87 -17.44
CA TRP A 434 -17.48 -1.36 -16.53
C TRP A 434 -18.50 -2.27 -17.24
N LYS A 435 -19.00 -1.87 -18.41
CA LYS A 435 -19.94 -2.69 -19.21
C LYS A 435 -19.34 -4.05 -19.56
N SER A 436 -18.08 -4.08 -20.00
CA SER A 436 -17.38 -5.33 -20.33
C SER A 436 -17.27 -6.26 -19.11
N LEU A 437 -16.97 -5.72 -17.92
CA LEU A 437 -16.92 -6.50 -16.69
C LEU A 437 -18.31 -6.97 -16.26
N ASN A 438 -19.33 -6.13 -16.38
CA ASN A 438 -20.71 -6.49 -16.04
C ASN A 438 -21.28 -7.59 -16.95
N GLU A 439 -20.88 -7.66 -18.22
CA GLU A 439 -21.23 -8.77 -19.10
C GLU A 439 -20.61 -10.10 -18.64
N LYS A 440 -19.41 -10.08 -18.06
CA LYS A 440 -18.76 -11.29 -17.52
C LYS A 440 -19.44 -11.84 -16.28
N ILE A 441 -20.23 -11.04 -15.57
CA ILE A 441 -21.04 -11.47 -14.41
C ILE A 441 -22.32 -12.19 -14.87
N ARG A 442 -22.83 -11.85 -16.06
CA ARG A 442 -24.09 -12.41 -16.61
C ARG A 442 -23.90 -13.74 -17.34
N LYS A 443 -22.66 -14.11 -17.66
CA LYS A 443 -22.28 -15.39 -18.26
C LYS A 443 -21.90 -16.37 -17.17
#